data_AF-A0A5B7TRC4-F1
#
_entry.id   AF-A0A5B7TRC4-F1
#
_cell.length_a   1.000
_cell.length_b   1.000
_cell.length_c   1.000
_cell.angle_alpha   90.00
_cell.angle_beta   90.00
_cell.angle_gamma   90.00
#
_symmetry.space_group_name_H-M   'P 1'
#
loop_
_entity.id
_entity.type
_entity.pdbx_description
1 polymer ?
#
loop_
_entity_poly.entity_id
_entity_poly.type
_entity_poly.pdbx_seq_one_letter_code
_entity_poly.pdbx_strand_id
1 'polypeptide(L)'
;MATQICPNCGENSFTWNIDDEISEFTIWSCYKCEYQAFENEKNQRNCQNCGRKTETKLKDDKKEYWWCSNCNSKSEIKSKL
;
A
#
# COMPACT_ATOMS: atom_id res chain seq x y z
N MET A 1 0.34 2.84 16.28
CA MET A 1 0.37 2.74 14.81
C MET A 1 0.29 4.14 14.25
N ALA A 2 1.21 4.52 13.35
CA ALA A 2 1.19 5.84 12.73
C ALA A 2 0.38 5.78 11.44
N THR A 3 -0.45 6.80 11.19
CA THR A 3 -1.14 6.95 9.92
C THR A 3 -0.15 7.35 8.81
N GLN A 4 -0.53 7.00 7.59
CA GLN A 4 0.14 7.36 6.35
C GLN A 4 -0.81 8.14 5.45
N ILE A 5 -0.24 8.83 4.46
CA ILE A 5 -1.01 9.48 3.40
C ILE A 5 -1.68 8.40 2.56
N CYS A 6 -3.01 8.50 2.40
CA CYS A 6 -3.77 7.55 1.63
C CYS A 6 -3.42 7.63 0.14
N PRO A 7 -3.09 6.50 -0.52
CA PRO A 7 -2.83 6.50 -1.95
C PRO A 7 -4.08 6.83 -2.79
N ASN A 8 -5.29 6.70 -2.23
CA ASN A 8 -6.53 6.98 -2.94
C ASN A 8 -6.98 8.45 -2.82
N CYS A 9 -7.12 8.96 -1.60
CA CYS A 9 -7.67 10.31 -1.36
C CYS A 9 -6.66 11.38 -0.93
N GLY A 10 -5.41 11.00 -0.61
CA GLY A 10 -4.38 11.95 -0.17
C GLY A 10 -4.48 12.42 1.29
N GLU A 11 -5.48 11.96 2.05
CA GLU A 11 -5.60 12.27 3.48
C GLU A 11 -4.63 11.44 4.33
N ASN A 12 -4.07 12.01 5.39
CA ASN A 12 -3.24 11.28 6.36
C ASN A 12 -4.10 10.43 7.29
N SER A 13 -4.67 9.36 6.75
CA SER A 13 -5.67 8.53 7.41
C SER A 13 -5.61 7.07 7.00
N PHE A 14 -4.47 6.64 6.44
CA PHE A 14 -4.24 5.27 5.98
C PHE A 14 -3.42 4.51 7.02
N THR A 15 -3.94 3.39 7.53
CA THR A 15 -3.27 2.59 8.56
C THR A 15 -3.35 1.11 8.19
N TRP A 16 -2.49 0.31 8.79
CA TRP A 16 -2.48 -1.14 8.59
C TRP A 16 -2.94 -1.90 9.84
N ASN A 17 -3.42 -3.12 9.62
CA ASN A 17 -3.66 -4.15 10.62
C ASN A 17 -3.30 -5.52 10.03
N ILE A 18 -2.78 -6.41 10.87
CA ILE A 18 -2.55 -7.82 10.51
C ILE A 18 -3.78 -8.59 10.96
N ASP A 19 -4.29 -9.45 10.09
CA ASP A 19 -5.31 -10.44 10.45
C ASP A 19 -4.63 -11.81 10.54
N ASP A 20 -4.14 -12.13 11.74
CA ASP A 20 -3.41 -13.36 12.04
C ASP A 20 -4.25 -14.64 11.84
N GLU A 21 -5.58 -14.52 11.67
CA GLU A 21 -6.47 -15.68 11.50
C GLU A 21 -6.76 -16.01 10.03
N ILE A 22 -6.60 -15.06 9.09
CA ILE A 22 -7.18 -15.19 7.74
C ILE A 22 -6.15 -15.13 6.59
N SER A 23 -4.97 -14.49 6.72
CA SER A 23 -3.96 -14.53 5.64
C SER A 23 -2.56 -14.05 6.01
N GLU A 24 -1.55 -14.39 5.19
CA GLU A 24 -0.21 -13.79 5.22
C GLU A 24 -0.17 -12.30 4.80
N PHE A 25 -1.32 -11.66 4.53
CA PHE A 25 -1.39 -10.29 4.03
C PHE A 25 -1.71 -9.29 5.12
N THR A 26 -0.98 -8.17 5.11
CA THR A 26 -1.28 -7.00 5.92
C THR A 26 -2.39 -6.19 5.25
N ILE A 27 -3.46 -5.87 5.98
CA ILE A 27 -4.58 -5.08 5.45
C ILE A 27 -4.30 -3.61 5.70
N TRP A 28 -4.37 -2.80 4.66
CA TRP A 28 -4.35 -1.35 4.78
C TRP A 28 -5.75 -0.78 4.57
N SER A 29 -6.14 0.17 5.41
CA SER A 29 -7.46 0.82 5.35
C SER A 29 -7.37 2.33 5.58
N CYS A 30 -8.21 3.08 4.87
CA CYS A 30 -8.36 4.53 5.04
C CYS A 30 -9.68 4.85 5.72
N TYR A 31 -9.65 5.40 6.94
CA TYR A 31 -10.90 5.78 7.64
C TYR A 31 -11.56 7.07 7.11
N LYS A 32 -11.02 7.68 6.05
CA LYS A 32 -11.60 8.87 5.39
C LYS A 32 -12.34 8.58 4.10
N CYS A 33 -11.82 7.69 3.26
CA CYS A 33 -12.45 7.32 1.99
C CYS A 33 -12.81 5.83 1.90
N GLU A 34 -12.69 5.10 3.02
CA GLU A 34 -13.00 3.68 3.15
C GLU A 34 -12.22 2.76 2.20
N TYR A 35 -11.16 3.31 1.57
CA TYR A 35 -10.28 2.57 0.70
C TYR A 35 -9.54 1.48 1.46
N GLN A 36 -9.53 0.26 0.91
CA GLN A 36 -8.77 -0.87 1.43
C GLN A 36 -7.84 -1.47 0.37
N ALA A 37 -6.68 -1.94 0.82
CA ALA A 37 -5.74 -2.67 -0.01
C ALA A 37 -4.97 -3.70 0.82
N PHE A 38 -4.56 -4.79 0.19
CA PHE A 38 -3.79 -5.87 0.81
C PHE A 38 -2.33 -5.74 0.43
N GLU A 39 -1.45 -5.80 1.43
CA GLU A 39 0.00 -5.81 1.30
C GLU A 39 0.53 -7.24 1.37
N ASN A 40 1.40 -7.59 0.43
CA ASN A 40 2.25 -8.77 0.54
C ASN A 40 3.65 -8.35 0.99
N GLU A 41 3.96 -8.60 2.26
CA GLU A 41 5.20 -8.15 2.91
C GLU A 41 6.47 -8.75 2.28
N LYS A 42 6.37 -9.88 1.56
CA LYS A 42 7.50 -10.50 0.84
C LYS A 42 7.99 -9.62 -0.33
N ASN A 43 7.20 -8.63 -0.75
CA ASN A 43 7.45 -7.79 -1.92
C ASN A 43 7.79 -6.34 -1.55
N GLN A 44 8.74 -6.11 -0.64
CA GLN A 44 9.23 -4.76 -0.34
C GLN A 44 10.46 -4.40 -1.20
N ARG A 45 10.53 -3.16 -1.69
CA ARG A 45 11.67 -2.66 -2.46
C ARG A 45 12.00 -1.19 -2.18
N ASN A 46 13.12 -0.73 -2.73
CA ASN A 46 13.48 0.68 -2.71
C ASN A 46 12.54 1.46 -3.62
N CYS A 47 11.98 2.55 -3.09
CA CYS A 47 11.17 3.47 -3.85
C CYS A 47 11.99 4.13 -4.95
N GLN A 48 11.48 4.11 -6.18
CA GLN A 48 12.16 4.73 -7.32
C GLN A 48 12.16 6.26 -7.26
N ASN A 49 11.29 6.87 -6.45
CA ASN A 49 11.19 8.32 -6.30
C ASN A 49 12.08 8.85 -5.15
N CYS A 50 12.04 8.22 -3.97
CA CYS A 50 12.77 8.72 -2.79
C CYS A 50 13.94 7.85 -2.32
N GLY A 51 14.22 6.73 -3.00
CA GLY A 51 15.36 5.84 -2.72
C GLY A 51 15.25 4.99 -1.44
N ARG A 52 14.23 5.21 -0.59
CA ARG A 52 14.04 4.49 0.68
C ARG A 52 13.37 3.14 0.47
N LYS A 53 13.73 2.13 1.28
CA LYS A 53 13.12 0.78 1.27
C LYS A 53 11.75 0.79 1.95
N THR A 54 10.82 1.52 1.35
CA THR A 54 9.46 1.79 1.86
C THR A 54 8.40 1.59 0.79
N GLU A 55 8.78 1.07 -0.38
CA GLU A 55 7.84 0.77 -1.45
C GLU A 55 7.36 -0.67 -1.31
N THR A 56 6.05 -0.84 -1.20
CA THR A 56 5.39 -2.12 -1.04
C THR A 56 4.38 -2.35 -2.16
N LYS A 57 4.07 -3.62 -2.43
CA LYS A 57 3.06 -3.99 -3.41
C LYS A 57 1.70 -4.08 -2.73
N LEU A 58 0.77 -3.24 -3.17
CA LEU A 58 -0.61 -3.23 -2.73
C LEU A 58 -1.53 -3.81 -3.81
N LYS A 59 -2.56 -4.51 -3.37
CA LYS A 59 -3.66 -5.00 -4.21
C LYS A 59 -4.99 -4.51 -3.67
N ASP A 60 -5.78 -3.85 -4.50
CA ASP A 60 -7.19 -3.54 -4.23
C ASP A 60 -8.12 -4.38 -5.12
N ASP A 61 -9.41 -4.06 -5.10
CA ASP A 61 -10.45 -4.72 -5.88
C ASP A 61 -10.28 -4.56 -7.40
N LYS A 62 -9.50 -3.56 -7.84
CA LYS A 62 -9.36 -3.19 -9.26
C LYS A 62 -8.00 -3.53 -9.83
N LYS A 63 -6.94 -3.43 -9.02
CA LYS A 63 -5.56 -3.46 -9.51
C LYS A 63 -4.52 -3.83 -8.46
N GLU A 64 -3.34 -4.15 -8.97
CA GLU A 64 -2.11 -4.22 -8.19
C GLU A 64 -1.18 -3.06 -8.57
N TYR A 65 -0.52 -2.47 -7.58
CA TYR A 65 0.38 -1.35 -7.79
C TYR A 65 1.46 -1.29 -6.71
N TRP A 66 2.53 -0.57 -7.01
CA TRP A 66 3.57 -0.23 -6.05
C TRP A 66 3.21 1.08 -5.36
N TRP A 67 3.36 1.14 -4.04
CA TRP A 67 3.11 2.33 -3.23
C TRP A 67 4.24 2.55 -2.23
N CYS A 68 4.70 3.80 -2.10
CA CYS A 68 5.73 4.17 -1.14
C CYS A 68 5.13 4.91 0.06
N SER A 69 5.25 4.32 1.25
CA SER A 69 4.73 4.93 2.49
C SER A 69 5.47 6.22 2.88
N ASN A 70 6.69 6.43 2.39
CA ASN A 70 7.47 7.62 2.73
C ASN A 70 7.12 8.87 1.89
N CYS A 71 6.81 8.71 0.59
CA CYS A 71 6.56 9.86 -0.31
C CYS A 71 5.23 9.76 -1.06
N ASN A 72 4.41 8.75 -0.74
CA ASN A 72 3.10 8.49 -1.33
C ASN A 72 3.10 8.30 -2.86
N SER A 73 4.26 8.05 -3.47
CA SER A 73 4.35 7.76 -4.90
C SER A 73 3.69 6.41 -5.21
N LYS A 74 3.08 6.32 -6.40
CA LYS A 74 2.43 5.10 -6.91
C LYS A 74 2.96 4.78 -8.29
N SER A 75 3.18 3.49 -8.56
CA SER A 75 3.55 3.00 -9.89
C SER A 75 2.70 1.79 -10.27
N GLU A 76 2.10 1.83 -11.45
CA GLU A 76 1.27 0.72 -11.94
C GLU A 76 2.13 -0.48 -12.34
N ILE A 77 1.59 -1.68 -12.12
CA ILE A 77 2.20 -2.91 -12.60
C ILE A 77 1.58 -3.21 -13.96
N LYS A 78 2.33 -2.95 -15.03
CA LYS A 78 1.89 -3.33 -16.38
C LYS A 78 1.96 -4.85 -16.50
N SER A 79 0.80 -5.49 -16.59
CA SER A 79 0.72 -6.87 -17.10
C SER A 79 1.15 -6.84 -18.56
N LYS A 80 2.26 -7.50 -18.90
CA LYS A 80 2.56 -7.80 -20.31
C LYS A 80 1.49 -8.77 -20.80
N LEU A 81 0.63 -8.29 -21.71
CA LEU A 81 -0.18 -9.12 -22.59
C LEU A 81 0.75 -9.91 -23.52
#